data_AF-T1U8I8-F1
#
_entry.id   AF-T1U8I8-F1
#
_cell.length_a   1.000
_cell.length_b   1.000
_cell.length_c   1.000
_cell.angle_alpha   90.00
_cell.angle_beta   90.00
_cell.angle_gamma   90.00
#
_symmetry.space_group_name_H-M   'P 1'
#
loop_
_entity.id
_entity.type
_entity.pdbx_description
1 polymer ?
#
loop_
_entity_poly.entity_id
_entity_poly.type
_entity_poly.pdbx_seq_one_letter_code
_entity_poly.pdbx_strand_id
1 'polypeptide(L)'
;MNLFEKMTDQLHETLDSALALALHHKNAEVTPLHMLFAMLNNSQGILIQALQKMSVDIPALRLSVQSELNKFAKVSQISKQNIQLNQALIESLENAQGLMAKMGDSFIAADVYLVANMSLFESVLKPYLDTKELQKTLEFLRKGRTIQDKNDDSNLESLEKFGIDLTQKALENKLDPVIGRDEEIIRMMQILIRKTKITLFYWVSLEWGKRLLWKV
;
A
#
# COMPACT_ATOMS: atom_id res chain seq x y z
N MET A 1 -14.55 16.99 -12.44
CA MET A 1 -14.55 15.95 -11.38
C MET A 1 -13.33 16.20 -10.52
N ASN A 2 -13.47 16.26 -9.19
CA ASN A 2 -12.37 16.64 -8.31
C ASN A 2 -11.39 15.47 -8.17
N LEU A 3 -10.16 15.62 -8.71
CA LEU A 3 -9.15 14.55 -8.77
C LEU A 3 -8.74 14.06 -7.37
N PHE A 4 -8.72 14.98 -6.40
CA PHE A 4 -8.42 14.69 -5.00
C PHE A 4 -9.49 13.81 -4.36
N GLU A 5 -10.78 14.05 -4.59
CA GLU A 5 -11.84 13.21 -3.99
C GLU A 5 -11.79 11.74 -4.41
N LYS A 6 -11.09 11.45 -5.51
CA LYS A 6 -10.90 10.13 -6.09
C LYS A 6 -9.64 9.42 -5.62
N MET A 7 -8.85 9.98 -4.72
CA MET A 7 -7.68 9.30 -4.14
C MET A 7 -8.08 8.44 -2.93
N THR A 8 -7.33 7.37 -2.70
CA THR A 8 -7.35 6.68 -1.40
C THR A 8 -6.77 7.57 -0.31
N ASP A 9 -7.10 7.29 0.94
CA ASP A 9 -6.59 8.07 2.08
C ASP A 9 -5.04 8.00 2.14
N GLN A 10 -4.47 6.84 1.84
CA GLN A 10 -3.01 6.66 1.75
C GLN A 10 -2.36 7.50 0.64
N LEU A 11 -2.98 7.60 -0.54
CA LEU A 11 -2.44 8.41 -1.63
C LEU A 11 -2.55 9.91 -1.31
N HIS A 12 -3.61 10.33 -0.63
CA HIS A 12 -3.72 11.69 -0.10
C HIS A 12 -2.63 12.02 0.92
N GLU A 13 -2.41 11.15 1.90
CA GLU A 13 -1.32 11.31 2.88
C GLU A 13 0.05 11.37 2.19
N THR A 14 0.23 10.62 1.10
CA THR A 14 1.43 10.64 0.28
C THR A 14 1.61 12.00 -0.41
N LEU A 15 0.52 12.60 -0.92
CA LEU A 15 0.55 13.94 -1.50
C LEU A 15 0.88 15.02 -0.47
N ASP A 16 0.29 14.94 0.73
CA ASP A 16 0.61 15.86 1.83
C ASP A 16 2.07 15.74 2.27
N SER A 17 2.59 14.51 2.28
CA SER A 17 4.00 14.23 2.53
C SER A 17 4.90 14.79 1.43
N ALA A 18 4.51 14.67 0.16
CA ALA A 18 5.23 15.25 -0.98
C ALA A 18 5.28 16.78 -0.90
N LEU A 19 4.17 17.43 -0.52
CA LEU A 19 4.11 18.87 -0.23
C LEU A 19 5.08 19.26 0.89
N ALA A 20 5.08 18.52 1.99
CA ALA A 20 5.98 18.77 3.11
C ALA A 20 7.46 18.61 2.71
N LEU A 21 7.78 17.61 1.88
CA LEU A 21 9.11 17.36 1.36
C LEU A 21 9.57 18.48 0.41
N ALA A 22 8.70 18.95 -0.47
CA ALA A 22 9.03 20.06 -1.36
C ALA A 22 9.36 21.34 -0.56
N LEU A 23 8.59 21.63 0.51
CA LEU A 23 8.88 22.73 1.42
C LEU A 23 10.21 22.56 2.16
N HIS A 24 10.48 21.36 2.66
CA HIS A 24 11.73 21.05 3.36
C HIS A 24 12.95 21.22 2.44
N HIS A 25 12.84 20.82 1.17
CA HIS A 25 13.89 20.98 0.17
C HIS A 25 13.94 22.38 -0.47
N LYS A 26 12.99 23.27 -0.12
CA LYS A 26 12.83 24.62 -0.68
C LYS A 26 12.62 24.64 -2.20
N ASN A 27 11.95 23.63 -2.73
CA ASN A 27 11.63 23.52 -4.15
C ASN A 27 10.37 24.33 -4.46
N ALA A 28 10.38 25.14 -5.52
CA ALA A 28 9.28 26.05 -5.87
C ALA A 28 7.92 25.37 -6.05
N GLU A 29 7.95 24.13 -6.55
CA GLU A 29 6.76 23.37 -6.94
C GLU A 29 6.89 21.91 -6.50
N VAL A 30 5.74 21.27 -6.27
CA VAL A 30 5.67 19.83 -6.04
C VAL A 30 5.65 19.12 -7.39
N THR A 31 6.55 18.14 -7.54
CA THR A 31 6.72 17.37 -8.78
C THR A 31 6.44 15.88 -8.53
N PRO A 32 6.27 15.07 -9.59
CA PRO A 32 6.12 13.61 -9.44
C PRO A 32 7.26 12.95 -8.64
N LEU A 33 8.46 13.52 -8.71
CA LEU A 33 9.62 13.00 -7.96
C LEU A 33 9.45 13.16 -6.44
N HIS A 34 8.74 14.19 -5.98
CA HIS A 34 8.40 14.35 -4.56
C HIS A 34 7.39 13.30 -4.11
N MET A 35 6.44 12.92 -4.98
CA MET A 35 5.53 11.79 -4.71
C MET A 35 6.30 10.48 -4.58
N LEU A 36 7.23 10.19 -5.49
CA LEU A 36 8.07 9.00 -5.39
C LEU A 36 8.89 9.00 -4.08
N PHE A 37 9.48 10.15 -3.72
CA PHE A 37 10.23 10.28 -2.48
C PHE A 37 9.36 10.09 -1.23
N ALA A 38 8.13 10.63 -1.23
CA ALA A 38 7.15 10.41 -0.17
C ALA A 38 6.80 8.92 -0.04
N MET A 39 6.55 8.23 -1.14
CA MET A 39 6.27 6.79 -1.16
C MET A 39 7.46 5.96 -0.63
N LEU A 40 8.69 6.34 -0.98
CA LEU A 40 9.91 5.70 -0.45
C LEU A 40 10.14 5.97 1.04
N ASN A 41 9.54 7.01 1.61
CA ASN A 41 9.63 7.34 3.03
C ASN A 41 8.50 6.73 3.85
N ASN A 42 7.41 6.30 3.20
CA ASN A 42 6.37 5.51 3.83
C ASN A 42 6.83 4.05 3.97
N SER A 43 7.42 3.70 5.13
CA SER A 43 7.94 2.36 5.42
C SER A 43 6.92 1.24 5.31
N GLN A 44 5.63 1.58 5.40
CA GLN A 44 4.52 0.65 5.37
C GLN A 44 3.92 0.50 3.97
N GLY A 45 4.19 1.45 3.06
CA GLY A 45 3.55 1.52 1.75
C GLY A 45 3.92 0.39 0.81
N ILE A 46 3.02 0.14 -0.16
CA ILE A 46 3.14 -0.92 -1.17
C ILE A 46 4.44 -0.87 -1.99
N LEU A 47 5.00 0.33 -2.23
CA LEU A 47 6.29 0.47 -2.90
C LEU A 47 7.42 -0.19 -2.11
N ILE A 48 7.47 0.02 -0.79
CA ILE A 48 8.51 -0.55 0.07
C ILE A 48 8.38 -2.07 0.10
N GLN A 49 7.15 -2.59 0.21
CA GLN A 49 6.89 -4.03 0.17
C GLN A 49 7.36 -4.65 -1.16
N ALA A 50 7.10 -3.99 -2.29
CA ALA A 50 7.56 -4.44 -3.61
C ALA A 50 9.09 -4.44 -3.71
N LEU A 51 9.75 -3.36 -3.28
CA LEU A 51 11.20 -3.22 -3.31
C LEU A 51 11.90 -4.25 -2.40
N GLN A 52 11.34 -4.52 -1.22
CA GLN A 52 11.84 -5.54 -0.30
C GLN A 52 11.75 -6.93 -0.94
N LYS A 53 10.64 -7.24 -1.59
CA LYS A 53 10.46 -8.52 -2.29
C LYS A 53 11.46 -8.70 -3.44
N MET A 54 11.83 -7.61 -4.10
CA MET A 54 12.85 -7.59 -5.16
C MET A 54 14.29 -7.52 -4.62
N SER A 55 14.49 -7.51 -3.29
CA SER A 55 15.80 -7.37 -2.64
C SER A 55 16.59 -6.11 -3.08
N VAL A 56 15.89 -5.00 -3.35
CA VAL A 56 16.50 -3.73 -3.77
C VAL A 56 17.14 -3.00 -2.58
N ASP A 57 18.27 -2.33 -2.80
CA ASP A 57 18.87 -1.40 -1.84
C ASP A 57 18.05 -0.10 -1.74
N ILE A 58 17.03 -0.14 -0.87
CA ILE A 58 16.11 0.99 -0.62
C ILE A 58 16.85 2.24 -0.11
N PRO A 59 17.78 2.15 0.87
CA PRO A 59 18.57 3.30 1.28
C PRO A 59 19.31 3.99 0.13
N ALA A 60 19.98 3.22 -0.73
CA ALA A 60 20.70 3.78 -1.86
C ALA A 60 19.76 4.44 -2.89
N LEU A 61 18.62 3.80 -3.20
CA LEU A 61 17.61 4.37 -4.09
C LEU A 61 17.04 5.69 -3.52
N ARG A 62 16.74 5.72 -2.22
CA ARG A 62 16.24 6.91 -1.53
C ARG A 62 17.22 8.08 -1.64
N LEU A 63 18.52 7.82 -1.44
CA LEU A 63 19.56 8.84 -1.60
C LEU A 63 19.67 9.33 -3.04
N SER A 64 19.50 8.46 -4.03
CA SER A 64 19.49 8.85 -5.45
C SER A 64 18.33 9.79 -5.78
N VAL A 65 17.11 9.44 -5.36
CA VAL A 65 15.92 10.31 -5.53
C VAL A 65 16.13 11.65 -4.82
N GLN A 66 16.68 11.64 -3.61
CA GLN A 66 16.99 12.86 -2.87
C GLN A 66 18.03 13.74 -3.59
N SER A 67 19.04 13.12 -4.20
CA SER A 67 20.06 13.81 -5.00
C SER A 67 19.44 14.53 -6.20
N GLU A 68 18.53 13.87 -6.92
CA GLU A 68 17.80 14.49 -8.03
C GLU A 68 16.93 15.66 -7.57
N LEU A 69 16.22 15.52 -6.44
CA LEU A 69 15.42 16.61 -5.85
C LEU A 69 16.29 17.82 -5.47
N ASN A 70 17.53 17.60 -5.05
CA ASN A 70 18.45 18.68 -4.67
C ASN A 70 18.98 19.49 -5.87
N LYS A 71 18.82 18.99 -7.11
CA LYS A 71 19.19 19.71 -8.34
C LYS A 71 18.15 20.75 -8.73
N PHE A 72 16.94 20.68 -8.19
CA PHE A 72 15.89 21.66 -8.50
C PHE A 72 16.24 23.05 -8.00
N ALA A 73 15.67 24.06 -8.66
CA ALA A 73 15.85 25.45 -8.29
C ALA A 73 15.27 25.71 -6.89
N LYS A 74 16.11 26.24 -6.00
CA LYS A 74 15.74 26.55 -4.62
C LYS A 74 15.17 27.96 -4.51
N VAL A 75 14.11 28.11 -3.72
CA VAL A 75 13.44 29.39 -3.47
C VAL A 75 13.69 29.83 -2.01
N SER A 76 14.03 31.11 -1.84
CA SER A 76 14.38 31.69 -0.54
C SER A 76 13.19 31.79 0.42
N GLN A 77 11.99 32.05 -0.10
CA GLN A 77 10.75 32.18 0.65
C GLN A 77 9.68 31.25 0.07
N ILE A 78 9.40 30.17 0.78
CA ILE A 78 8.34 29.22 0.42
C ILE A 78 7.51 28.87 1.65
N SER A 79 6.20 28.75 1.46
CA SER A 79 5.22 28.43 2.48
C SER A 79 4.15 27.49 1.91
N LYS A 80 3.36 26.86 2.79
CA LYS A 80 2.23 26.02 2.36
C LYS A 80 1.20 26.78 1.52
N GLN A 81 1.17 28.11 1.60
CA GLN A 81 0.17 28.95 0.92
C GLN A 81 0.58 29.31 -0.51
N ASN A 82 1.88 29.30 -0.81
CA ASN A 82 2.40 29.70 -2.12
C ASN A 82 2.99 28.56 -2.93
N ILE A 83 3.20 27.38 -2.33
CA ILE A 83 3.66 26.20 -3.05
C ILE A 83 2.55 25.68 -3.97
N GLN A 84 2.90 25.36 -5.20
CA GLN A 84 1.97 24.88 -6.22
C GLN A 84 2.35 23.48 -6.67
N LEU A 85 1.36 22.75 -7.21
CA LEU A 85 1.61 21.50 -7.91
C LEU A 85 2.10 21.84 -9.32
N ASN A 86 3.22 21.25 -9.73
CA ASN A 86 3.71 21.35 -11.09
C ASN A 86 2.70 20.70 -12.05
N GLN A 87 2.62 21.20 -13.29
CA GLN A 87 1.76 20.64 -14.33
C GLN A 87 1.99 19.12 -14.55
N ALA A 88 3.24 18.66 -14.54
CA ALA A 88 3.58 17.25 -14.70
C ALA A 88 3.03 16.37 -13.55
N LEU A 89 2.83 16.93 -12.35
CA LEU A 89 2.19 16.22 -11.23
C LEU A 89 0.67 16.15 -11.41
N ILE A 90 0.05 17.18 -11.98
CA ILE A 90 -1.38 17.16 -12.29
C ILE A 90 -1.63 16.10 -13.39
N GLU A 91 -0.84 16.13 -14.45
CA GLU A 91 -0.91 15.14 -15.54
C GLU A 91 -0.63 13.71 -15.04
N SER A 92 0.29 13.53 -14.09
CA SER A 92 0.56 12.20 -13.52
C SER A 92 -0.63 11.62 -12.74
N LEU A 93 -1.38 12.47 -12.04
CA LEU A 93 -2.59 12.08 -11.34
C LEU A 93 -3.74 11.78 -12.31
N GLU A 94 -3.86 12.53 -13.41
CA GLU A 94 -4.83 12.25 -14.48
C GLU A 94 -4.53 10.91 -15.20
N ASN A 95 -3.25 10.62 -15.46
CA ASN A 95 -2.82 9.32 -15.98
C ASN A 95 -3.21 8.18 -15.04
N ALA A 96 -3.02 8.38 -13.74
CA ALA A 96 -3.42 7.42 -12.71
C ALA A 96 -4.94 7.22 -12.67
N GLN A 97 -5.73 8.29 -12.84
CA GLN A 97 -7.18 8.20 -12.96
C GLN A 97 -7.61 7.39 -14.19
N GLY A 98 -6.93 7.58 -15.33
CA GLY A 98 -7.17 6.80 -16.54
C GLY A 98 -6.88 5.31 -16.35
N LEU A 99 -5.79 4.97 -15.64
CA LEU A 99 -5.46 3.58 -15.33
C LEU A 99 -6.44 2.96 -14.31
N MET A 100 -6.78 3.70 -13.26
CA MET A 100 -7.80 3.32 -12.26
C MET A 100 -9.10 2.89 -12.94
N ALA A 101 -9.61 3.69 -13.88
CA ALA A 101 -10.83 3.38 -14.61
C ALA A 101 -10.70 2.11 -15.47
N LYS A 102 -9.53 1.87 -16.10
CA LYS A 102 -9.25 0.65 -16.88
C LYS A 102 -9.18 -0.61 -16.00
N MET A 103 -8.70 -0.47 -14.77
CA MET A 103 -8.59 -1.56 -13.79
C MET A 103 -9.91 -1.84 -13.07
N GLY A 104 -10.94 -1.00 -13.24
CA GLY A 104 -12.25 -1.16 -12.60
C GLY A 104 -12.28 -0.67 -11.15
N ASP A 105 -11.33 0.18 -10.76
CA ASP A 105 -11.28 0.76 -9.42
C ASP A 105 -12.14 2.01 -9.30
N SER A 106 -12.64 2.24 -8.08
CA SER A 106 -13.41 3.44 -7.73
C SER A 106 -12.52 4.60 -7.24
N PHE A 107 -11.30 4.28 -6.77
CA PHE A 107 -10.33 5.22 -6.22
C PHE A 107 -8.89 4.95 -6.73
N ILE A 108 -8.09 6.01 -6.84
CA ILE A 108 -6.68 5.96 -7.21
C ILE A 108 -5.87 5.54 -5.99
N ALA A 109 -5.34 4.33 -6.03
CA ALA A 109 -4.44 3.78 -5.01
C ALA A 109 -2.96 4.07 -5.35
N ALA A 110 -2.07 3.86 -4.38
CA ALA A 110 -0.65 4.19 -4.54
C ALA A 110 0.04 3.34 -5.61
N ASP A 111 -0.35 2.08 -5.75
CA ASP A 111 0.14 1.16 -6.80
C ASP A 111 -0.30 1.60 -8.20
N VAL A 112 -1.56 2.00 -8.37
CA VAL A 112 -2.10 2.53 -9.63
C VAL A 112 -1.34 3.78 -10.04
N TYR A 113 -1.09 4.69 -9.09
CA TYR A 113 -0.30 5.89 -9.35
C TYR A 113 1.12 5.54 -9.83
N LEU A 114 1.78 4.59 -9.19
CA LEU A 114 3.12 4.15 -9.58
C LEU A 114 3.14 3.52 -10.97
N VAL A 115 2.21 2.60 -11.25
CA VAL A 115 2.15 1.89 -12.54
C VAL A 115 1.82 2.86 -13.68
N ALA A 116 0.88 3.78 -13.46
CA ALA A 116 0.50 4.78 -14.47
C ALA A 116 1.66 5.74 -14.83
N ASN A 117 2.60 5.95 -13.91
CA ASN A 117 3.66 6.95 -14.04
C ASN A 117 5.07 6.36 -14.06
N MET A 118 5.20 5.06 -14.33
CA MET A 118 6.48 4.35 -14.28
C MET A 118 7.56 4.99 -15.17
N SER A 119 7.16 5.53 -16.32
CA SER A 119 8.06 6.24 -17.26
C SER A 119 8.68 7.51 -16.67
N LEU A 120 7.98 8.21 -15.78
CA LEU A 120 8.49 9.42 -15.11
C LEU A 120 9.62 9.10 -14.12
N PHE A 121 9.67 7.85 -13.62
CA PHE A 121 10.62 7.41 -12.61
C PHE A 121 11.75 6.55 -13.18
N GLU A 122 11.70 6.22 -14.47
CA GLU A 122 12.59 5.28 -15.12
C GLU A 122 14.08 5.67 -15.00
N SER A 123 14.39 6.96 -15.09
CA SER A 123 15.76 7.48 -14.95
C SER A 123 16.38 7.20 -13.57
N VAL A 124 15.56 7.19 -12.52
CA VAL A 124 16.03 7.02 -11.13
C VAL A 124 15.90 5.57 -10.67
N LEU A 125 14.92 4.82 -11.19
CA LEU A 125 14.69 3.43 -10.81
C LEU A 125 15.60 2.44 -11.55
N LYS A 126 15.89 2.66 -12.84
CA LYS A 126 16.69 1.73 -13.67
C LYS A 126 18.04 1.29 -13.08
N PRO A 127 18.80 2.15 -12.40
CA PRO A 127 20.07 1.73 -11.79
C PRO A 127 19.92 0.70 -10.68
N TYR A 128 18.73 0.59 -10.08
CA TYR A 128 18.46 -0.23 -8.90
C TYR A 128 17.58 -1.44 -9.20
N LEU A 129 16.72 -1.36 -10.23
CA LEU A 129 15.75 -2.40 -10.56
C LEU A 129 15.27 -2.32 -12.01
N ASP A 130 14.71 -3.43 -12.52
CA ASP A 130 13.93 -3.43 -13.75
C ASP A 130 12.51 -2.90 -13.48
N THR A 131 12.13 -1.82 -14.15
CA THR A 131 10.81 -1.19 -13.99
C THR A 131 9.67 -2.10 -14.42
N LYS A 132 9.90 -3.03 -15.36
CA LYS A 132 8.90 -4.03 -15.75
C LYS A 132 8.70 -5.08 -14.67
N GLU A 133 9.77 -5.44 -13.97
CA GLU A 133 9.70 -6.37 -12.84
C GLU A 133 8.99 -5.73 -11.64
N LEU A 134 9.24 -4.44 -11.38
CA LEU A 134 8.50 -3.69 -10.37
C LEU A 134 7.00 -3.65 -10.67
N GLN A 135 6.62 -3.38 -11.93
CA GLN A 135 5.21 -3.41 -12.32
C GLN A 135 4.57 -4.77 -12.05
N LYS A 136 5.21 -5.87 -12.47
CA LYS A 136 4.71 -7.23 -12.21
C LYS A 136 4.62 -7.53 -10.71
N THR A 137 5.57 -7.03 -9.93
CA THR A 137 5.58 -7.22 -8.47
C THR A 137 4.43 -6.47 -7.81
N LEU A 138 4.13 -5.24 -8.23
CA LEU A 138 2.98 -4.47 -7.75
C LEU A 138 1.65 -5.17 -8.11
N GLU A 139 1.51 -5.63 -9.36
CA GLU A 139 0.34 -6.41 -9.81
C GLU A 139 0.18 -7.70 -8.98
N PHE A 140 1.29 -8.38 -8.65
CA PHE A 140 1.28 -9.55 -7.77
C PHE A 140 0.81 -9.22 -6.35
N LEU A 141 1.33 -8.15 -5.74
CA LEU A 141 0.97 -7.75 -4.37
C LEU A 141 -0.52 -7.38 -4.26
N ARG A 142 -1.06 -6.81 -5.33
CA ARG A 142 -2.48 -6.47 -5.44
C ARG A 142 -3.39 -7.70 -5.41
N LYS A 143 -2.92 -8.86 -5.87
CA LYS A 143 -3.65 -10.14 -5.91
C LYS A 143 -5.01 -10.05 -6.63
N GLY A 144 -5.11 -9.20 -7.66
CA GLY A 144 -6.34 -9.02 -8.45
C GLY A 144 -7.50 -8.34 -7.72
N ARG A 145 -7.27 -7.74 -6.55
CA ARG A 145 -8.29 -6.99 -5.82
C ARG A 145 -8.54 -5.63 -6.48
N THR A 146 -9.81 -5.24 -6.54
CA THR A 146 -10.24 -3.91 -6.97
C THR A 146 -10.42 -3.01 -5.75
N ILE A 147 -10.01 -1.75 -5.86
CA ILE A 147 -10.14 -0.76 -4.80
C ILE A 147 -11.51 -0.10 -4.92
N GLN A 148 -12.41 -0.38 -3.97
CA GLN A 148 -13.79 0.12 -3.99
C GLN A 148 -14.04 1.19 -2.92
N ASP A 149 -13.25 1.19 -1.85
CA ASP A 149 -13.30 2.17 -0.76
C ASP A 149 -11.97 2.90 -0.57
N LYS A 150 -12.02 4.11 0.03
CA LYS A 150 -10.85 4.96 0.28
C LYS A 150 -9.80 4.34 1.21
N ASN A 151 -10.24 3.40 2.06
CA ASN A 151 -9.41 2.73 3.08
C ASN A 151 -8.97 1.32 2.66
N ASP A 152 -9.28 0.87 1.43
CA ASP A 152 -8.95 -0.51 1.04
C ASP A 152 -7.45 -0.78 1.01
N ASP A 153 -6.63 0.21 0.64
CA ASP A 153 -5.17 0.08 0.54
C ASP A 153 -4.52 -0.11 1.94
N SER A 154 -5.01 0.61 2.97
CA SER A 154 -4.53 0.49 4.35
C SER A 154 -4.99 -0.80 5.05
N ASN A 155 -6.12 -1.37 4.62
CA ASN A 155 -6.61 -2.66 5.11
C ASN A 155 -5.73 -3.83 4.64
N LEU A 156 -5.13 -3.73 3.43
CA LEU A 156 -4.19 -4.75 2.93
C LEU A 156 -2.99 -4.89 3.87
N GLU A 157 -2.49 -3.77 4.36
CA GLU A 157 -1.31 -3.73 5.22
C GLU A 157 -1.59 -4.20 6.67
N SER A 158 -2.83 -4.04 7.15
CA SER A 158 -3.20 -4.36 8.54
C SER A 158 -3.32 -5.87 8.77
N LEU A 159 -3.80 -6.63 7.79
CA LEU A 159 -3.92 -8.08 7.92
C LEU A 159 -2.55 -8.77 8.00
N GLU A 160 -1.56 -8.30 7.23
CA GLU A 160 -0.20 -8.87 7.29
C GLU A 160 0.55 -8.45 8.57
N LYS A 161 0.29 -7.25 9.11
CA LYS A 161 0.93 -6.75 10.34
C LYS A 161 0.35 -7.34 11.62
N PHE A 162 -0.97 -7.51 11.70
CA PHE A 162 -1.66 -7.92 12.92
C PHE A 162 -2.35 -9.28 12.83
N GLY A 163 -2.48 -9.83 11.62
CA GLY A 163 -3.02 -11.16 11.38
C GLY A 163 -1.91 -12.20 11.28
N ILE A 164 -2.16 -13.38 11.82
CA ILE A 164 -1.36 -14.57 11.55
C ILE A 164 -2.13 -15.40 10.52
N ASP A 165 -1.58 -15.57 9.32
CA ASP A 165 -2.19 -16.45 8.32
C ASP A 165 -1.95 -17.93 8.70
N LEU A 166 -2.97 -18.53 9.31
CA LEU A 166 -2.95 -19.94 9.69
C LEU A 166 -3.06 -20.87 8.47
N THR A 167 -3.64 -20.42 7.35
CA THR A 167 -3.79 -21.25 6.14
C THR A 167 -2.45 -21.44 5.45
N GLN A 168 -1.66 -20.37 5.34
CA GLN A 168 -0.31 -20.45 4.81
C GLN A 168 0.60 -21.29 5.71
N LYS A 169 0.51 -21.14 7.04
CA LYS A 169 1.27 -21.99 7.98
C LYS A 169 0.89 -23.46 7.90
N ALA A 170 -0.38 -23.78 7.65
CA ALA A 170 -0.84 -25.15 7.43
C ALA A 170 -0.22 -25.74 6.15
N LEU A 171 -0.22 -24.99 5.04
CA LEU A 171 0.40 -25.41 3.77
C LEU A 171 1.91 -25.64 3.89
N GLU A 172 2.59 -24.82 4.69
CA GLU A 172 4.02 -24.95 4.97
C GLU A 172 4.35 -26.04 6.00
N ASN A 173 3.36 -26.82 6.47
CA ASN A 173 3.47 -27.83 7.54
C ASN A 173 4.11 -27.28 8.83
N LYS A 174 3.93 -25.98 9.12
CA LYS A 174 4.42 -25.31 10.32
C LYS A 174 3.44 -25.34 11.49
N LEU A 175 2.26 -25.93 11.30
CA LEU A 175 1.28 -26.15 12.37
C LEU A 175 1.37 -27.61 12.83
N ASP A 176 1.28 -27.81 14.14
CA ASP A 176 1.22 -29.15 14.72
C ASP A 176 -0.07 -29.86 14.30
N PRO A 177 -0.02 -31.17 14.04
CA PRO A 177 -1.20 -31.94 13.67
C PRO A 177 -2.22 -31.94 14.82
N VAL A 178 -3.48 -31.63 14.50
CA VAL A 178 -4.57 -31.66 15.46
C VAL A 178 -5.09 -33.09 15.59
N ILE A 179 -4.98 -33.68 16.78
CA ILE A 179 -5.41 -35.05 17.06
C ILE A 179 -6.67 -35.03 17.93
N GLY A 180 -7.69 -35.80 17.55
CA GLY A 180 -8.88 -36.06 18.37
C GLY A 180 -9.86 -34.89 18.50
N ARG A 181 -9.92 -33.99 17.51
CA ARG A 181 -10.86 -32.86 17.45
C ARG A 181 -11.77 -32.87 16.22
N ASP A 182 -12.03 -34.05 15.67
CA ASP A 182 -12.76 -34.22 14.40
C ASP A 182 -14.20 -33.70 14.49
N GLU A 183 -14.89 -33.96 15.61
CA GLU A 183 -16.27 -33.50 15.82
C GLU A 183 -16.37 -31.97 15.86
N GLU A 184 -15.43 -31.30 16.54
CA GLU A 184 -15.40 -29.85 16.61
C GLU A 184 -15.07 -29.22 15.25
N ILE A 185 -14.12 -29.79 14.51
CA ILE A 185 -13.77 -29.32 13.15
C ILE A 185 -14.98 -29.44 12.22
N ILE A 186 -15.67 -30.59 12.23
CA ILE A 186 -16.87 -30.81 11.41
C ILE A 186 -17.97 -29.82 11.81
N ARG A 187 -18.18 -29.61 13.11
CA ARG A 187 -19.17 -28.64 13.62
C ARG A 187 -18.82 -27.20 13.21
N MET A 188 -17.55 -26.81 13.22
CA MET A 188 -17.11 -25.50 12.75
C MET A 188 -17.41 -25.33 11.26
N MET A 189 -17.05 -26.30 10.41
CA MET A 189 -17.34 -26.26 8.99
C MET A 189 -18.85 -26.11 8.72
N GLN A 190 -19.68 -26.85 9.44
CA GLN A 190 -21.14 -26.75 9.32
C GLN A 190 -21.71 -25.38 9.72
N ILE A 191 -21.04 -24.65 10.61
CA ILE A 191 -21.47 -23.29 11.00
C ILE A 191 -21.04 -22.27 9.93
N LEU A 192 -19.81 -22.38 9.43
CA LEU A 192 -19.27 -21.49 8.41
C LEU A 192 -20.03 -21.53 7.08
N ILE A 193 -20.64 -22.67 6.73
CA ILE A 193 -21.40 -22.87 5.48
C ILE A 193 -22.84 -22.31 5.56
N ARG A 194 -23.32 -21.87 6.73
CA ARG A 194 -24.70 -21.38 6.89
C ARG A 194 -24.92 -20.03 6.20
N LYS A 195 -26.14 -19.74 5.78
CA LYS A 195 -26.51 -18.43 5.21
C LYS A 195 -26.73 -17.32 6.26
N THR A 196 -26.92 -17.69 7.52
CA THR A 196 -27.17 -16.76 8.65
C THR A 196 -26.50 -17.26 9.91
N LYS A 197 -26.00 -16.35 10.76
CA LYS A 197 -25.21 -16.65 11.98
C LYS A 197 -23.93 -17.46 11.71
N ILE A 198 -23.12 -16.98 10.78
CA ILE A 198 -21.84 -17.59 10.39
C ILE A 198 -20.69 -17.35 11.38
N THR A 199 -20.85 -16.39 12.30
CA THR A 199 -19.81 -16.06 13.28
C THR A 199 -19.73 -17.12 14.37
N LEU A 200 -18.52 -17.69 14.54
CA LEU A 200 -18.25 -18.73 15.53
C LEU A 200 -17.66 -18.10 16.81
N PHE A 201 -18.14 -18.56 17.96
CA PHE A 201 -17.61 -18.18 19.27
C PHE A 201 -17.09 -19.41 20.00
N TYR A 202 -15.78 -19.46 20.26
CA TYR A 202 -15.18 -20.50 21.07
C TYR A 202 -15.06 -20.04 22.53
N TRP A 203 -15.71 -20.79 23.42
CA TRP A 203 -15.67 -20.57 24.86
C TRP A 203 -14.77 -21.61 25.50
N VAL A 204 -13.75 -21.17 26.21
CA VAL A 204 -12.94 -22.04 27.07
C VAL A 204 -13.14 -21.61 28.51
N SER A 205 -13.38 -22.59 29.38
CA SER A 205 -13.44 -22.35 30.81
C SER A 205 -12.01 -22.33 31.34
N LEU A 206 -11.50 -21.13 31.62
CA LEU A 206 -10.30 -20.98 32.46
C LEU A 206 -10.76 -20.88 33.92
N GLU A 207 -9.92 -21.32 34.86
CA GLU A 207 -10.24 -21.51 36.29
C GLU A 207 -10.83 -20.29 37.02
N TRP A 208 -10.87 -19.11 36.39
CA TRP A 208 -11.34 -17.83 36.96
C TRP A 208 -12.51 -17.18 36.21
N GLY A 209 -13.33 -17.97 35.50
CA GLY A 209 -14.57 -17.52 34.86
C GLY A 209 -14.56 -17.64 33.34
N LYS A 210 -15.75 -17.78 32.74
CA LYS A 210 -15.91 -17.98 31.28
C LYS A 210 -15.46 -16.72 30.52
N ARG A 211 -14.38 -16.84 29.74
CA ARG A 211 -13.91 -15.79 28.82
C ARG A 211 -14.03 -16.27 27.37
N LEU A 212 -14.42 -15.33 26.52
CA LEU A 212 -14.54 -15.54 25.08
C LEU A 212 -13.13 -15.46 24.49
N LEU A 213 -12.59 -16.58 24.00
CA LEU A 213 -11.20 -16.62 23.54
C LEU A 213 -11.06 -16.20 22.08
N TRP A 214 -12.01 -16.59 21.23
CA TRP A 214 -11.90 -16.40 19.78
C TRP A 214 -13.26 -16.12 19.15
N LYS A 215 -13.29 -15.10 18.28
CA LYS A 215 -14.41 -14.75 17.41
C LYS A 215 -13.89 -14.86 15.97
N VAL A 216 -14.45 -15.78 15.20
CA VAL A 216 -14.21 -15.93 13.75
C VAL A 216 -15.44 -15.45 13.01
#